data_AF-A0A4Q3GV21-F1
#
_entry.id   AF-A0A4Q3GV21-F1
#
_cell.length_a   1.000
_cell.length_b   1.000
_cell.length_c   1.000
_cell.angle_alpha   90.00
_cell.angle_beta   90.00
_cell.angle_gamma   90.00
#
_symmetry.space_group_name_H-M   'P 1'
#
loop_
_entity.id
_entity.type
_entity.pdbx_description
1 polymer ?
#
loop_
_entity_poly.entity_id
_entity_poly.type
_entity_poly.pdbx_seq_one_letter_code
_entity_poly.pdbx_strand_id
1 'polypeptide(L)'
;MPITPSEQPDLLDELIMQASLIARERLAAPDSAARLRQLNSNEMSEIQRLEASPMALDQLLAVAYRLAGSRPVRGDITDHLRIHMENAPSSLEIEAQRRGIWKLNRTEPLPIVNAELAAARIMQLLESQDRDMATHLPLWAALYADLWCDPRIGASSDARRTMLLMVTLLHERGVAAGGRALAGELDS
;
A
#
# COMPACT_ATOMS: atom_id res chain seq x y z
N MET A 1 15.07 -3.73 32.83
CA MET A 1 14.22 -2.69 32.21
C MET A 1 13.70 -3.27 30.91
N PRO A 2 12.38 -3.37 30.71
CA PRO A 2 11.83 -3.88 29.47
C PRO A 2 12.06 -2.85 28.36
N ILE A 3 12.46 -3.34 27.21
CA ILE A 3 12.65 -2.57 25.98
C ILE A 3 11.26 -2.07 25.56
N THR A 4 11.06 -0.76 25.52
CA THR A 4 9.83 -0.16 24.97
C THR A 4 9.79 -0.41 23.46
N PRO A 5 8.71 -0.99 22.91
CA PRO A 5 8.59 -1.18 21.46
C PRO A 5 8.23 0.15 20.82
N SER A 6 9.22 1.02 20.54
CA SER A 6 8.98 2.30 19.88
C SER A 6 10.09 2.76 18.94
N GLU A 7 10.94 1.85 18.46
CA GLU A 7 12.01 2.19 17.50
C GLU A 7 11.76 1.65 16.09
N GLN A 8 10.63 0.97 15.84
CA GLN A 8 10.25 0.63 14.47
C GLN A 8 9.64 1.87 13.80
N PRO A 9 10.21 2.36 12.69
CA PRO A 9 9.59 3.43 11.93
C PRO A 9 8.19 2.99 11.50
N ASP A 10 7.23 3.91 11.53
CA ASP A 10 5.89 3.65 11.03
C ASP A 10 6.02 3.17 9.57
N LEU A 11 5.44 2.00 9.28
CA LEU A 11 5.48 1.39 7.95
C LEU A 11 4.91 2.36 6.89
N LEU A 12 3.90 3.15 7.24
CA LEU A 12 3.36 4.15 6.33
C LEU A 12 4.39 5.25 6.03
N ASP A 13 5.11 5.74 7.04
CA ASP A 13 6.15 6.75 6.85
C ASP A 13 7.30 6.24 5.99
N GLU A 14 7.72 4.99 6.19
CA GLU A 14 8.73 4.34 5.35
C GLU A 14 8.29 4.31 3.89
N LEU A 15 7.05 3.90 3.63
CA LEU A 15 6.48 3.85 2.29
C LEU A 15 6.29 5.23 1.66
N ILE A 16 5.91 6.24 2.45
CA ILE A 16 5.82 7.65 2.00
C ILE A 16 7.20 8.14 1.55
N MET A 17 8.24 7.89 2.34
CA MET A 17 9.62 8.26 1.99
C MET A 17 10.07 7.57 0.69
N GLN A 18 9.82 6.26 0.57
CA GLN A 18 10.18 5.50 -0.61
C GLN A 18 9.42 5.96 -1.86
N ALA A 19 8.10 6.16 -1.76
CA ALA A 19 7.28 6.67 -2.86
C ALA A 19 7.74 8.05 -3.32
N SER A 20 8.08 8.93 -2.36
CA SER A 20 8.53 10.30 -2.64
C SER A 20 9.89 10.32 -3.35
N LEU A 21 10.83 9.45 -2.93
CA LEU A 21 12.12 9.31 -3.60
C LEU A 21 11.92 8.88 -5.06
N ILE A 22 11.16 7.81 -5.29
CA ILE A 22 10.86 7.30 -6.63
C ILE A 22 10.18 8.38 -7.47
N ALA A 23 9.21 9.08 -6.90
CA ALA A 23 8.48 10.14 -7.60
C ALA A 23 9.42 11.28 -8.03
N ARG A 24 10.28 11.76 -7.13
CA ARG A 24 11.26 12.82 -7.44
C ARG A 24 12.20 12.41 -8.56
N GLU A 25 12.75 11.21 -8.50
CA GLU A 25 13.65 10.69 -9.54
C GLU A 25 12.96 10.63 -10.90
N ARG A 26 11.72 10.13 -10.95
CA ARG A 26 10.97 10.05 -12.21
C ARG A 26 10.55 11.42 -12.75
N LEU A 27 10.21 12.37 -11.88
CA LEU A 27 9.76 13.70 -12.26
C LEU A 27 10.90 14.66 -12.61
N ALA A 28 12.13 14.39 -12.15
CA ALA A 28 13.31 15.19 -12.48
C ALA A 28 13.63 15.18 -13.99
N ALA A 29 13.25 14.12 -14.71
CA ALA A 29 13.45 14.00 -16.16
C ALA A 29 12.19 14.45 -16.94
N PRO A 30 12.26 15.50 -17.79
CA PRO A 30 11.09 16.02 -18.51
C PRO A 30 10.36 14.98 -19.36
N ASP A 31 11.09 14.11 -20.05
CA ASP A 31 10.52 13.04 -20.88
C ASP A 31 9.81 11.97 -20.04
N SER A 32 10.33 11.68 -18.85
CA SER A 32 9.70 10.76 -17.91
C SER A 32 8.44 11.36 -17.30
N ALA A 33 8.44 12.65 -16.97
CA ALA A 33 7.26 13.36 -16.49
C ALA A 33 6.16 13.46 -17.56
N ALA A 34 6.53 13.65 -18.83
CA ALA A 34 5.59 13.63 -19.96
C ALA A 34 4.94 12.25 -20.13
N ARG A 35 5.72 11.18 -20.00
CA ARG A 35 5.25 9.78 -20.10
C ARG A 35 4.20 9.41 -19.06
N LEU A 36 4.21 10.02 -17.87
CA LEU A 36 3.19 9.76 -16.84
C LEU A 36 1.75 10.04 -17.33
N ARG A 37 1.59 10.98 -18.27
CA ARG A 37 0.29 11.36 -18.84
C ARG A 37 -0.02 10.65 -20.16
N GLN A 38 0.94 9.93 -20.74
CA GLN A 38 0.73 9.20 -21.99
C GLN A 38 0.02 7.88 -21.70
N LEU A 39 -0.89 7.52 -22.60
CA LEU A 39 -1.53 6.22 -22.56
C LEU A 39 -0.59 5.17 -23.14
N ASN A 40 -0.53 4.01 -22.50
CA ASN A 40 0.18 2.85 -23.02
C ASN A 40 -0.70 2.03 -23.99
N SER A 41 -0.22 0.86 -24.42
CA SER A 41 -0.94 -0.05 -25.33
C SER A 41 -2.29 -0.53 -24.81
N ASN A 42 -2.52 -0.47 -23.49
CA ASN A 42 -3.77 -0.87 -22.85
C ASN A 42 -4.64 0.35 -22.51
N GLU A 43 -4.35 1.50 -23.13
CA GLU A 43 -5.09 2.76 -22.96
C GLU A 43 -5.09 3.29 -21.52
N MET A 44 -4.14 2.85 -20.69
CA MET A 44 -3.98 3.33 -19.31
C MET A 44 -2.78 4.26 -19.21
N SER A 45 -2.94 5.36 -18.48
CA SER A 45 -1.80 6.15 -17.99
C SER A 45 -1.03 5.39 -16.91
N GLU A 46 0.20 5.83 -16.62
CA GLU A 46 1.00 5.24 -15.54
C GLU A 46 0.32 5.39 -14.17
N ILE A 47 -0.35 6.53 -13.92
CA ILE A 47 -1.11 6.76 -12.68
C ILE A 47 -2.24 5.72 -12.55
N GLN A 48 -3.02 5.49 -13.61
CA GLN A 48 -4.10 4.51 -13.58
C GLN A 48 -3.59 3.07 -13.38
N ARG A 49 -2.41 2.74 -13.92
CA ARG A 49 -1.78 1.43 -13.68
C ARG A 49 -1.40 1.24 -12.22
N LEU A 50 -0.83 2.27 -11.60
CA LEU A 50 -0.49 2.25 -10.18
C LEU A 50 -1.75 2.14 -9.32
N GLU A 51 -2.82 2.85 -9.69
CA GLU A 51 -4.13 2.78 -9.02
C GLU A 51 -4.80 1.40 -9.12
N ALA A 52 -4.51 0.65 -10.20
CA ALA A 52 -4.97 -0.72 -10.35
C ALA A 52 -4.13 -1.75 -9.57
N SER A 53 -2.95 -1.38 -9.09
CA SER A 53 -2.10 -2.26 -8.28
C SER A 53 -2.61 -2.31 -6.83
N PRO A 54 -2.72 -3.49 -6.20
CA PRO A 54 -3.09 -3.56 -4.79
C PRO A 54 -1.97 -3.13 -3.82
N MET A 55 -0.79 -2.75 -4.31
CA MET A 55 0.39 -2.50 -3.48
C MET A 55 0.39 -1.10 -2.89
N ALA A 56 0.59 -0.98 -1.58
CA ALA A 56 0.60 0.31 -0.87
C ALA A 56 1.59 1.32 -1.45
N LEU A 57 2.82 0.88 -1.79
CA LEU A 57 3.83 1.73 -2.42
C LEU A 57 3.35 2.30 -3.77
N ASP A 58 2.72 1.46 -4.60
CA ASP A 58 2.19 1.88 -5.91
C ASP A 58 1.07 2.91 -5.74
N GLN A 59 0.20 2.72 -4.74
CA GLN A 59 -0.87 3.66 -4.41
C GLN A 59 -0.33 5.02 -3.96
N LEU A 60 0.67 5.03 -3.07
CA LEU A 60 1.32 6.25 -2.63
C LEU A 60 2.06 6.96 -3.78
N LEU A 61 2.66 6.19 -4.69
CA LEU A 61 3.30 6.73 -5.88
C LEU A 61 2.28 7.37 -6.84
N ALA A 62 1.11 6.76 -7.02
CA ALA A 62 0.01 7.35 -7.79
C ALA A 62 -0.45 8.69 -7.20
N VAL A 63 -0.59 8.75 -5.87
CA VAL A 63 -0.93 9.99 -5.15
C VAL A 63 0.16 11.04 -5.35
N ALA A 64 1.44 10.67 -5.18
CA ALA A 64 2.57 11.57 -5.38
C ALA A 64 2.57 12.19 -6.80
N TYR A 65 2.30 11.40 -7.84
CA TYR A 65 2.20 11.90 -9.21
C TYR A 65 1.01 12.83 -9.43
N ARG A 66 -0.15 12.55 -8.82
CA ARG A 66 -1.32 13.44 -8.88
C ARG A 66 -1.05 14.78 -8.20
N LEU A 67 -0.40 14.75 -7.05
CA LEU A 67 0.00 15.96 -6.31
C LEU A 67 0.98 16.78 -7.15
N ALA A 68 2.04 16.16 -7.68
CA ALA A 68 3.02 16.86 -8.52
C ALA A 68 2.44 17.43 -9.83
N GLY A 69 1.41 16.79 -10.39
CA GLY A 69 0.72 17.26 -11.58
C GLY A 69 -0.22 18.46 -11.33
N SER A 70 -0.56 18.74 -10.08
CA SER A 70 -1.46 19.84 -9.71
C SER A 70 -0.71 21.16 -9.70
N ARG A 71 -1.25 22.16 -10.42
CA ARG A 71 -0.59 23.46 -10.71
C ARG A 71 -0.11 24.32 -9.51
N PRO A 72 -0.53 24.15 -8.25
CA PRO A 72 0.00 25.00 -7.17
C PRO A 72 1.21 24.42 -6.40
N VAL A 73 1.70 23.23 -6.72
CA VAL A 73 2.68 22.54 -5.86
C VAL A 73 4.10 23.10 -6.05
N ARG A 74 4.43 24.17 -5.33
CA ARG A 74 5.80 24.57 -4.99
C ARG A 74 6.17 23.94 -3.64
N GLY A 75 7.10 22.98 -3.61
CA GLY A 75 7.59 22.36 -2.37
C GLY A 75 8.05 20.91 -2.56
N ASP A 76 8.57 20.27 -1.51
CA ASP A 76 9.02 18.87 -1.55
C ASP A 76 7.83 17.91 -1.68
N ILE A 77 7.98 16.88 -2.51
CA ILE A 77 6.96 15.85 -2.73
C ILE A 77 6.70 15.08 -1.44
N THR A 78 7.73 14.85 -0.62
CA THR A 78 7.60 14.16 0.66
C THR A 78 6.63 14.87 1.58
N ASP A 79 6.80 16.18 1.75
CA ASP A 79 5.97 16.98 2.66
C ASP A 79 4.53 17.01 2.18
N HIS A 80 4.31 17.17 0.86
CA HIS A 80 2.96 17.13 0.31
C HIS A 80 2.27 15.78 0.49
N LEU A 81 3.00 14.68 0.26
CA LEU A 81 2.45 13.34 0.45
C LEU A 81 2.14 13.07 1.93
N ARG A 82 3.04 13.47 2.84
CA ARG A 82 2.82 13.37 4.29
C ARG A 82 1.60 14.17 4.73
N ILE A 83 1.55 15.47 4.40
CA ILE A 83 0.41 16.34 4.75
C ILE A 83 -0.90 15.77 4.19
N HIS A 84 -0.90 15.24 2.95
CA HIS A 84 -2.08 14.61 2.37
C HIS A 84 -2.54 13.38 3.18
N MET A 85 -1.61 12.54 3.63
CA MET A 85 -1.89 11.35 4.44
C MET A 85 -2.13 11.64 5.93
N GLU A 86 -1.80 12.83 6.42
CA GLU A 86 -2.15 13.30 7.76
C GLU A 86 -3.57 13.89 7.83
N ASN A 87 -4.05 14.48 6.73
CA ASN A 87 -5.40 15.00 6.64
C ASN A 87 -6.42 13.85 6.67
N ALA A 88 -6.99 13.59 7.85
CA ALA A 88 -7.91 12.48 8.06
C ALA A 88 -9.13 12.59 7.14
N PRO A 89 -9.48 11.52 6.39
CA PRO A 89 -10.67 11.51 5.57
C PRO A 89 -11.92 11.52 6.45
N SER A 90 -13.04 12.04 5.94
CA SER A 90 -14.27 12.02 6.72
C SER A 90 -14.78 10.58 6.90
N SER A 91 -15.42 10.31 8.05
CA SER A 91 -16.02 8.99 8.31
C SER A 91 -17.05 8.61 7.25
N LEU A 92 -17.72 9.60 6.65
CA LEU A 92 -18.70 9.41 5.59
C LEU A 92 -18.05 8.90 4.30
N GLU A 93 -16.91 9.46 3.90
CA GLU A 93 -16.17 9.02 2.71
C GLU A 93 -15.63 7.60 2.89
N ILE A 94 -15.07 7.29 4.07
CA ILE A 94 -14.61 5.94 4.41
C ILE A 94 -15.77 4.95 4.31
N GLU A 95 -16.91 5.24 4.94
CA GLU A 95 -18.07 4.35 4.92
C GLU A 95 -18.66 4.19 3.51
N ALA A 96 -18.63 5.25 2.69
CA ALA A 96 -19.03 5.15 1.28
C ALA A 96 -18.13 4.17 0.51
N GLN A 97 -16.81 4.21 0.73
CA GLN A 97 -15.88 3.24 0.14
C GLN A 97 -16.18 1.82 0.62
N ARG A 98 -16.36 1.62 1.94
CA ARG A 98 -16.67 0.30 2.52
C ARG A 98 -17.91 -0.32 1.90
N ARG A 99 -19.00 0.44 1.80
CA ARG A 99 -20.26 -0.02 1.21
C ARG A 99 -20.11 -0.37 -0.26
N GLY A 100 -19.37 0.42 -1.02
CA GLY A 100 -19.08 0.15 -2.43
C GLY A 100 -18.41 -1.22 -2.59
N ILE A 101 -17.33 -1.46 -1.85
CA ILE A 101 -16.56 -2.70 -1.92
C ILE A 101 -17.36 -3.91 -1.40
N TRP A 102 -18.10 -3.77 -0.30
CA TRP A 102 -18.96 -4.85 0.21
C TRP A 102 -20.06 -5.24 -0.77
N LYS A 103 -20.65 -4.27 -1.48
CA LYS A 103 -21.62 -4.56 -2.53
C LYS A 103 -20.99 -5.42 -3.62
N LEU A 104 -19.81 -5.04 -4.10
CA LEU A 104 -19.08 -5.79 -5.14
C LEU A 104 -18.70 -7.21 -4.68
N ASN A 105 -18.21 -7.36 -3.45
CA ASN A 105 -17.86 -8.68 -2.90
C ASN A 105 -19.07 -9.63 -2.75
N ARG A 106 -20.30 -9.12 -2.72
CA ARG A 106 -21.51 -9.95 -2.71
C ARG A 106 -21.95 -10.38 -4.11
N THR A 107 -21.58 -9.63 -5.13
CA THR A 107 -22.06 -9.85 -6.50
C THR A 107 -21.02 -10.45 -7.42
N GLU A 108 -19.74 -10.35 -7.06
CA GLU A 108 -18.61 -10.77 -7.89
C GLU A 108 -17.72 -11.78 -7.18
N PRO A 109 -17.04 -12.68 -7.92
CA PRO A 109 -16.08 -13.62 -7.35
C PRO A 109 -14.98 -12.90 -6.57
N LEU A 110 -14.59 -13.45 -5.43
CA LEU A 110 -13.50 -12.91 -4.60
C LEU A 110 -12.15 -13.00 -5.35
N PRO A 111 -11.32 -11.94 -5.36
CA PRO A 111 -10.04 -11.94 -6.06
C PRO A 111 -8.93 -12.66 -5.27
N ILE A 112 -9.17 -13.94 -4.91
CA ILE A 112 -8.28 -14.75 -4.05
C ILE A 112 -6.89 -14.86 -4.67
N VAL A 113 -6.80 -15.26 -5.94
CA VAL A 113 -5.50 -15.45 -6.64
C VAL A 113 -4.69 -14.16 -6.66
N ASN A 114 -5.33 -13.02 -6.94
CA ASN A 114 -4.65 -11.72 -6.96
C ASN A 114 -4.14 -11.33 -5.56
N ALA A 115 -4.93 -11.60 -4.53
CA ALA A 115 -4.56 -11.30 -3.14
C ALA A 115 -3.40 -12.20 -2.67
N GLU A 116 -3.40 -13.48 -3.05
CA GLU A 116 -2.30 -14.40 -2.76
C GLU A 116 -0.99 -13.97 -3.39
N LEU A 117 -1.02 -13.59 -4.68
CA LEU A 117 0.14 -13.07 -5.41
C LEU A 117 0.66 -11.77 -4.79
N ALA A 118 -0.23 -10.83 -4.46
CA ALA A 118 0.16 -9.57 -3.82
C ALA A 118 0.75 -9.78 -2.42
N ALA A 119 0.16 -10.67 -1.61
CA ALA A 119 0.69 -11.02 -0.30
C ALA A 119 2.05 -11.74 -0.40
N ALA A 120 2.24 -12.61 -1.42
CA ALA A 120 3.53 -13.25 -1.67
C ALA A 120 4.62 -12.23 -2.03
N ARG A 121 4.30 -11.16 -2.77
CA ARG A 121 5.24 -10.07 -3.06
C ARG A 121 5.71 -9.34 -1.79
N ILE A 122 4.83 -9.13 -0.82
CA ILE A 122 5.20 -8.55 0.48
C ILE A 122 6.13 -9.50 1.24
N MET A 123 5.83 -10.80 1.25
CA MET A 123 6.69 -11.79 1.89
C MET A 123 8.09 -11.82 1.27
N GLN A 124 8.18 -11.83 -0.06
CA GLN A 124 9.46 -11.75 -0.78
C GLN A 124 10.22 -10.46 -0.48
N LEU A 125 9.53 -9.33 -0.36
CA LEU A 125 10.13 -8.06 0.04
C LEU A 125 10.74 -8.16 1.44
N LEU A 126 9.98 -8.67 2.42
CA LEU A 126 10.45 -8.84 3.80
C LEU A 126 11.65 -9.79 3.88
N GLU A 127 11.59 -10.91 3.16
CA GLU A 127 12.70 -11.87 3.06
C GLU A 127 13.95 -11.22 2.44
N SER A 128 13.81 -10.45 1.37
CA SER A 128 14.93 -9.74 0.72
C SER A 128 15.57 -8.66 1.61
N GLN A 129 14.85 -8.20 2.63
CA GLN A 129 15.28 -7.19 3.59
C GLN A 129 15.69 -7.79 4.94
N ASP A 130 15.73 -9.13 5.04
CA ASP A 130 16.02 -9.86 6.27
C ASP A 130 15.13 -9.44 7.46
N ARG A 131 13.86 -9.13 7.16
CA ARG A 131 12.86 -8.72 8.15
C ARG A 131 12.09 -9.92 8.66
N ASP A 132 11.97 -10.03 9.98
CA ASP A 132 11.15 -11.06 10.61
C ASP A 132 9.68 -10.97 10.15
N MET A 133 9.22 -12.05 9.53
CA MET A 133 7.85 -12.18 9.04
C MET A 133 6.81 -12.15 10.15
N ALA A 134 7.12 -12.76 11.30
CA ALA A 134 6.17 -12.84 12.42
C ALA A 134 5.83 -11.45 12.95
N THR A 135 6.82 -10.56 13.00
CA THR A 135 6.66 -9.17 13.42
C THR A 135 6.07 -8.29 12.32
N HIS A 136 6.51 -8.41 11.07
CA HIS A 136 6.17 -7.43 10.02
C HIS A 136 4.87 -7.73 9.27
N LEU A 137 4.47 -9.00 9.10
CA LEU A 137 3.21 -9.31 8.40
C LEU A 137 1.97 -8.73 9.12
N PRO A 138 1.88 -8.73 10.46
CA PRO A 138 0.82 -8.02 11.17
C PRO A 138 0.79 -6.51 10.91
N LEU A 139 1.95 -5.85 10.81
CA LEU A 139 2.04 -4.42 10.50
C LEU A 139 1.50 -4.12 9.10
N TRP A 140 1.87 -4.94 8.12
CA TRP A 140 1.31 -4.84 6.77
C TRP A 140 -0.20 -5.10 6.75
N ALA A 141 -0.70 -6.09 7.51
CA ALA A 141 -2.14 -6.34 7.62
C ALA A 141 -2.90 -5.14 8.20
N ALA A 142 -2.36 -4.51 9.25
CA ALA A 142 -2.90 -3.30 9.86
C ALA A 142 -2.93 -2.14 8.85
N LEU A 143 -1.82 -1.89 8.14
CA LEU A 143 -1.77 -0.88 7.08
C LEU A 143 -2.86 -1.10 6.03
N TYR A 144 -3.01 -2.33 5.53
CA TYR A 144 -4.04 -2.61 4.53
C TYR A 144 -5.45 -2.47 5.08
N ALA A 145 -5.69 -2.77 6.36
CA ALA A 145 -7.00 -2.64 7.01
C ALA A 145 -7.51 -1.19 6.99
N ASP A 146 -6.61 -0.22 7.08
CA ASP A 146 -6.92 1.20 6.92
C ASP A 146 -7.00 1.57 5.43
N LEU A 147 -6.00 1.17 4.65
CA LEU A 147 -5.78 1.65 3.29
C LEU A 147 -6.88 1.23 2.29
N TRP A 148 -7.43 0.02 2.39
CA TRP A 148 -8.40 -0.49 1.40
C TRP A 148 -9.66 0.38 1.31
N CYS A 149 -10.03 1.05 2.40
CA CYS A 149 -11.17 1.97 2.47
C CYS A 149 -10.79 3.45 2.50
N ASP A 150 -9.50 3.77 2.42
CA ASP A 150 -9.02 5.16 2.44
C ASP A 150 -9.36 5.87 1.11
N PRO A 151 -10.17 6.94 1.11
CA PRO A 151 -10.52 7.67 -0.11
C PRO A 151 -9.37 8.52 -0.66
N ARG A 152 -8.30 8.74 0.11
CA ARG A 152 -7.15 9.57 -0.28
C ARG A 152 -6.25 8.90 -1.30
N ILE A 153 -6.30 7.57 -1.38
CA ILE A 153 -5.66 6.81 -2.46
C ILE A 153 -6.63 6.62 -3.63
N GLY A 154 -6.08 6.65 -4.84
CA GLY A 154 -6.84 6.50 -6.09
C GLY A 154 -7.18 5.04 -6.44
N ALA A 155 -7.05 4.09 -5.50
CA ALA A 155 -7.20 2.66 -5.78
C ALA A 155 -8.52 2.32 -6.47
N SER A 156 -8.42 1.52 -7.54
CA SER A 156 -9.60 0.97 -8.22
C SER A 156 -10.38 0.03 -7.29
N SER A 157 -11.65 -0.21 -7.61
CA SER A 157 -12.48 -1.16 -6.87
C SER A 157 -11.84 -2.55 -6.76
N ASP A 158 -11.24 -3.05 -7.85
CA ASP A 158 -10.57 -4.36 -7.86
C ASP A 158 -9.32 -4.38 -6.98
N ALA A 159 -8.53 -3.31 -7.00
CA ALA A 159 -7.37 -3.16 -6.14
C ALA A 159 -7.79 -3.16 -4.66
N ARG A 160 -8.84 -2.40 -4.31
CA ARG A 160 -9.38 -2.34 -2.93
C ARG A 160 -9.93 -3.69 -2.45
N ARG A 161 -10.63 -4.42 -3.31
CA ARG A 161 -11.11 -5.78 -3.00
C ARG A 161 -9.96 -6.74 -2.74
N THR A 162 -8.88 -6.61 -3.52
CA THR A 162 -7.65 -7.38 -3.34
C THR A 162 -6.96 -7.01 -2.02
N MET A 163 -6.79 -5.71 -1.72
CA MET A 163 -6.23 -5.22 -0.45
C MET A 163 -7.03 -5.73 0.76
N LEU A 164 -8.36 -5.72 0.69
CA LEU A 164 -9.21 -6.22 1.77
C LEU A 164 -8.96 -7.71 2.05
N LEU A 165 -8.82 -8.55 1.02
CA LEU A 165 -8.46 -9.96 1.21
C LEU A 165 -7.03 -10.14 1.74
N MET A 166 -6.10 -9.27 1.34
CA MET A 166 -4.73 -9.31 1.85
C MET A 166 -4.67 -9.12 3.38
N VAL A 167 -5.58 -8.36 3.99
CA VAL A 167 -5.65 -8.21 5.46
C VAL A 167 -5.70 -9.57 6.14
N THR A 168 -6.62 -10.44 5.71
CA THR A 168 -6.77 -11.80 6.26
C THR A 168 -5.54 -12.65 5.99
N LEU A 169 -5.08 -12.68 4.73
CA LEU A 169 -3.93 -13.52 4.33
C LEU A 169 -2.65 -13.16 5.07
N LEU A 170 -2.37 -11.86 5.24
CA LEU A 170 -1.18 -11.39 5.93
C LEU A 170 -1.26 -11.71 7.43
N HIS A 171 -2.44 -11.58 8.03
CA HIS A 171 -2.64 -11.95 9.44
C HIS A 171 -2.42 -13.45 9.68
N GLU A 172 -3.05 -14.32 8.88
CA GLU A 172 -2.90 -15.76 8.98
C GLU A 172 -1.45 -16.22 8.81
N ARG A 173 -0.75 -15.64 7.82
CA ARG A 173 0.66 -15.95 7.57
C ARG A 173 1.58 -15.43 8.67
N GLY A 174 1.29 -14.28 9.26
CA GLY A 174 2.01 -13.75 10.42
C GLY A 174 1.90 -14.67 11.63
N VAL A 175 0.68 -15.14 11.94
CA VAL A 175 0.44 -16.12 13.02
C VAL A 175 1.19 -17.43 12.75
N ALA A 176 1.14 -17.93 11.52
CA ALA A 176 1.85 -19.16 11.13
C ALA A 176 3.37 -19.02 11.23
N ALA A 177 3.93 -17.85 10.89
CA ALA A 177 5.36 -17.58 11.03
C ALA A 177 5.80 -17.56 12.50
N GLY A 178 5.04 -16.88 13.38
CA GLY A 178 5.32 -16.84 14.81
C GLY A 178 5.25 -18.20 15.49
N GLY A 179 4.28 -19.05 15.08
CA GLY A 179 4.17 -20.41 15.60
C GLY A 179 5.37 -21.31 15.24
N ARG A 180 5.99 -21.12 14.07
CA ARG A 180 7.17 -21.89 13.65
C ARG A 180 8.44 -21.47 14.39
N ALA A 181 8.60 -20.17 14.67
CA ALA A 181 9.74 -19.67 15.44
C ALA A 181 9.76 -20.29 16.84
N LEU A 182 8.60 -20.32 17.52
CA LEU A 182 8.47 -20.92 18.86
C LEU A 182 8.70 -22.44 18.88
N ALA A 183 8.38 -23.15 17.79
CA ALA A 183 8.64 -24.59 17.69
C ALA A 183 10.14 -24.89 17.49
N GLY A 184 10.85 -24.09 16.71
CA GLY A 184 12.29 -24.26 16.48
C GLY A 184 13.17 -23.99 17.72
N GLU A 185 12.71 -23.14 18.63
CA GLU A 185 13.43 -22.82 19.88
C GLU A 185 13.29 -23.91 20.96
N LEU A 186 12.26 -24.76 20.89
CA LEU A 186 12.04 -25.85 21.85
C LEU A 186 12.80 -27.14 21.49
N ASP A 187 13.25 -27.26 20.25
CA ASP A 187 13.98 -28.40 19.72
C ASP A 187 15.51 -28.20 19.71
N SER A 188 16.02 -27.09 20.26
CA SER A 188 17.46 -26.74 20.37
C SER A 188 17.95 -26.77 21.81
#